data_AF-A0A1G9D672-F1
#
_entry.id   AF-A0A1G9D672-F1
#
_cell.length_a   1.000
_cell.length_b   1.000
_cell.length_c   1.000
_cell.angle_alpha   90.00
_cell.angle_beta   90.00
_cell.angle_gamma   90.00
#
_symmetry.space_group_name_H-M   'P 1'
#
loop_
_entity.id
_entity.type
_entity.pdbx_description
1 polymer ?
#
loop_
_entity_poly.entity_id
_entity_poly.type
_entity_poly.pdbx_seq_one_letter_code
_entity_poly.pdbx_strand_id
1 'polypeptide(L)'
;MGIAAPEHGPARRVARLFSRQGKKTTPVTAAGALPQAPCAAAPVAALPDVVRIRQAFAALPPSATELRVLRALAENPGRDSVFLSRVCGWHGAIWHTHLAAICHRRMKWLFADGAAGGGAHDFLYGSLAHYDPAGAAFTMREEAEAALRSLGIIAPH
;
A
#
# COMPACT_ATOMS: atom_id res chain seq x y z
N MET A 1 -44.78 -9.27 44.25
CA MET A 1 -44.26 -10.26 43.29
C MET A 1 -43.17 -9.58 42.49
N GLY A 2 -41.94 -10.04 42.31
CA GLY A 2 -41.17 -11.15 42.85
C GLY A 2 -39.69 -10.77 42.66
N ILE A 3 -38.88 -11.18 43.63
CA ILE A 3 -37.43 -10.99 43.78
C ILE A 3 -36.66 -11.67 42.64
N ALA A 4 -35.55 -11.07 42.17
CA ALA A 4 -34.26 -11.75 41.92
C ALA A 4 -33.23 -10.85 41.21
N ALA A 5 -32.25 -10.39 41.96
CA ALA A 5 -30.83 -10.44 41.59
C ALA A 5 -30.15 -11.33 42.65
N PRO A 6 -28.85 -11.66 42.59
CA PRO A 6 -27.85 -11.62 41.50
C PRO A 6 -27.34 -13.07 41.25
N GLU A 7 -26.16 -13.28 40.63
CA GLU A 7 -25.14 -14.28 41.05
C GLU A 7 -24.15 -14.66 39.91
N HIS A 8 -22.85 -14.62 40.25
CA HIS A 8 -21.72 -15.41 39.72
C HIS A 8 -21.12 -15.05 38.34
N GLY A 9 -19.81 -14.82 38.17
CA GLY A 9 -18.65 -14.92 39.05
C GLY A 9 -17.34 -14.70 38.25
N PRO A 10 -16.22 -14.38 38.90
CA PRO A 10 -14.93 -14.12 38.23
C PRO A 10 -14.04 -15.38 38.16
N ALA A 11 -13.47 -15.66 36.99
CA ALA A 11 -12.45 -16.70 36.79
C ALA A 11 -11.56 -16.28 35.61
N ARG A 12 -10.24 -16.41 35.59
CA ARG A 12 -9.23 -16.93 36.51
C ARG A 12 -7.90 -16.40 35.95
N ARG A 13 -7.05 -15.84 36.80
CA ARG A 13 -5.62 -15.70 36.49
C ARG A 13 -5.02 -17.09 36.37
N VAL A 14 -4.27 -17.35 35.30
CA VAL A 14 -3.28 -18.43 35.27
C VAL A 14 -1.93 -17.83 34.93
N ALA A 15 -1.15 -17.62 35.98
CA ALA A 15 0.29 -17.57 35.88
C ALA A 15 0.79 -18.98 35.48
N ARG A 16 1.70 -19.04 34.51
CA ARG A 16 2.67 -20.13 34.41
C ARG A 16 4.05 -19.53 34.20
N LEU A 17 4.80 -19.48 35.30
CA LEU A 17 6.25 -19.59 35.26
C LEU A 17 6.60 -20.97 34.70
N PHE A 18 7.46 -21.03 33.70
CA PHE A 18 8.33 -22.18 33.50
C PHE A 18 9.73 -21.68 33.10
N SER A 19 10.63 -21.78 34.06
CA SER A 19 12.08 -21.74 33.84
C SER A 19 12.55 -23.16 33.48
N ARG A 20 13.35 -23.33 32.42
CA ARG A 20 14.73 -23.90 32.50
C ARG A 20 15.35 -24.21 31.13
N GLN A 21 16.62 -23.83 31.07
CA GLN A 21 17.74 -24.21 30.19
C GLN A 21 17.65 -25.49 29.32
N GLY A 22 18.22 -25.35 28.13
CA GLY A 22 18.95 -26.40 27.40
C GLY A 22 19.93 -25.73 26.42
N LYS A 23 21.22 -26.10 26.48
CA LYS A 23 22.36 -25.41 25.88
C LYS A 23 23.01 -26.32 24.82
N LYS A 24 23.39 -25.74 23.67
CA LYS A 24 24.35 -26.22 22.63
C LYS A 24 23.86 -27.43 21.80
N THR A 25 24.02 -27.52 20.48
CA THR A 25 25.22 -27.34 19.64
C THR A 25 24.86 -27.24 18.14
N THR A 26 25.66 -26.43 17.42
CA THR A 26 26.03 -26.45 15.98
C THR A 26 24.96 -26.25 14.89
N PRO A 27 25.08 -25.17 14.09
CA PRO A 27 24.33 -24.99 12.85
C PRO A 27 24.95 -25.81 11.71
N VAL A 28 24.13 -26.59 11.02
CA VAL A 28 24.50 -27.19 9.73
C VAL A 28 24.35 -26.13 8.64
N THR A 29 25.40 -26.03 7.85
CA THR A 29 25.60 -25.17 6.69
C THR A 29 24.40 -25.15 5.74
N ALA A 30 23.70 -24.03 5.68
CA ALA A 30 22.87 -23.66 4.53
C ALA A 30 23.73 -22.81 3.58
N ALA A 31 24.05 -23.41 2.43
CA ALA A 31 24.63 -22.71 1.30
C ALA A 31 23.65 -21.67 0.74
N GLY A 32 24.15 -20.48 0.42
CA GLY A 32 23.51 -19.57 -0.53
C GLY A 32 22.53 -18.54 0.06
N ALA A 33 22.92 -17.80 1.10
CA ALA A 33 22.28 -16.53 1.42
C ALA A 33 23.34 -15.43 1.31
N LEU A 34 23.20 -14.57 0.30
CA LEU A 34 23.92 -13.30 0.19
C LEU A 34 23.82 -12.52 1.52
N PRO A 35 24.87 -11.82 1.95
CA PRO A 35 24.88 -11.12 3.22
C PRO A 35 23.82 -10.01 3.24
N GLN A 36 22.74 -10.23 3.98
CA GLN A 36 21.87 -9.13 4.38
C GLN A 36 22.59 -8.33 5.47
N ALA A 37 23.22 -7.23 5.06
CA ALA A 37 23.69 -6.23 5.99
C ALA A 37 22.48 -5.66 6.77
N PRO A 38 22.55 -5.52 8.11
CA PRO A 38 21.60 -4.72 8.86
C PRO A 38 21.95 -3.26 8.62
N CYS A 39 21.42 -2.66 7.56
CA CYS A 39 21.62 -1.24 7.27
C CYS A 39 20.41 -0.45 7.79
N ALA A 40 20.71 0.58 8.58
CA ALA A 40 19.79 1.48 9.23
C ALA A 40 18.60 1.87 8.33
N ALA A 41 17.41 1.99 8.92
CA ALA A 41 16.22 2.50 8.23
C ALA A 41 16.54 3.86 7.60
N ALA A 42 16.85 3.86 6.30
CA ALA A 42 17.09 5.07 5.55
C ALA A 42 15.84 5.95 5.67
N PRO A 43 15.99 7.28 5.80
CA PRO A 43 14.85 8.17 5.75
C PRO A 43 14.12 7.90 4.43
N VAL A 44 12.79 7.82 4.47
CA VAL A 44 11.93 7.44 3.33
C VAL A 44 12.27 8.26 2.07
N ALA A 45 12.81 9.48 2.23
CA ALA A 45 13.31 10.35 1.16
C ALA A 45 14.46 9.80 0.30
N ALA A 46 15.28 8.90 0.82
CA ALA A 46 16.44 8.35 0.09
C ALA A 46 16.11 7.09 -0.72
N LEU A 47 14.86 6.62 -0.67
CA LEU A 47 14.44 5.39 -1.35
C LEU A 47 13.93 5.69 -2.77
N PRO A 48 14.28 4.86 -3.77
CA PRO A 48 13.75 5.00 -5.12
C PRO A 48 12.22 4.84 -5.14
N ASP A 49 11.54 5.57 -6.03
CA ASP A 49 10.07 5.64 -6.12
C ASP A 49 9.41 4.26 -6.10
N VAL A 50 9.93 3.30 -6.89
CA VAL A 50 9.45 1.91 -6.93
C VAL A 50 9.43 1.27 -5.54
N VAL A 51 10.48 1.47 -4.74
CA VAL A 51 10.58 0.89 -3.39
C VAL A 51 9.59 1.55 -2.44
N ARG A 52 9.41 2.87 -2.53
CA ARG A 52 8.44 3.62 -1.73
C ARG A 52 7.00 3.19 -2.03
N ILE A 53 6.66 3.09 -3.31
CA ILE A 53 5.34 2.62 -3.77
C ILE A 53 5.12 1.18 -3.31
N ARG A 54 6.10 0.30 -3.49
CA ARG A 54 6.00 -1.10 -3.03
C ARG A 54 5.79 -1.19 -1.51
N GLN A 55 6.53 -0.42 -0.72
CA GLN A 55 6.35 -0.37 0.73
C GLN A 55 4.97 0.17 1.12
N ALA A 56 4.48 1.19 0.42
CA ALA A 56 3.16 1.77 0.66
C ALA A 56 2.02 0.74 0.48
N PHE A 57 2.07 -0.02 -0.61
CA PHE A 57 1.05 -1.03 -0.93
C PHE A 57 1.24 -2.34 -0.17
N ALA A 58 2.45 -2.65 0.31
CA ALA A 58 2.69 -3.78 1.22
C ALA A 58 2.20 -3.47 2.64
N ALA A 59 2.42 -2.25 3.14
CA ALA A 59 2.01 -1.84 4.48
C ALA A 59 0.50 -1.57 4.58
N LEU A 60 -0.11 -1.06 3.52
CA LEU A 60 -1.54 -0.88 3.40
C LEU A 60 -2.05 -1.50 2.09
N PRO A 61 -2.39 -2.81 2.11
CA PRO A 61 -2.93 -3.51 0.95
C PRO A 61 -4.15 -2.80 0.37
N PRO A 62 -4.29 -2.77 -0.97
CA PRO A 62 -5.42 -2.12 -1.62
C PRO A 62 -6.73 -2.86 -1.32
N SER A 63 -7.81 -2.12 -1.08
CA SER A 63 -9.16 -2.70 -1.02
C SER A 63 -9.65 -3.12 -2.41
N ALA A 64 -10.74 -3.90 -2.48
CA ALA A 64 -11.34 -4.31 -3.77
C ALA A 64 -11.72 -3.12 -4.67
N THR A 65 -12.07 -1.97 -4.08
CA THR A 65 -12.35 -0.74 -4.82
C THR A 65 -11.05 -0.10 -5.32
N GLU A 66 -10.01 -0.04 -4.47
CA GLU A 66 -8.72 0.52 -4.87
C GLU A 66 -8.06 -0.32 -5.97
N LEU A 67 -8.19 -1.65 -5.91
CA LEU A 67 -7.76 -2.55 -6.97
C LEU A 67 -8.44 -2.23 -8.31
N ARG A 68 -9.75 -1.97 -8.31
CA ARG A 68 -10.48 -1.58 -9.52
C ARG A 68 -9.94 -0.28 -10.11
N VAL A 69 -9.66 0.72 -9.26
CA VAL A 69 -9.10 2.02 -9.70
C VAL A 69 -7.73 1.83 -10.36
N LEU A 70 -6.85 1.06 -9.73
CA LEU A 70 -5.49 0.81 -10.23
C LEU A 70 -5.51 -0.01 -11.52
N ARG A 71 -6.37 -1.04 -11.61
CA ARG A 71 -6.53 -1.86 -12.81
C ARG A 71 -7.12 -1.06 -13.97
N ALA A 72 -8.13 -0.22 -13.72
CA ALA A 72 -8.72 0.61 -14.76
C ALA A 72 -7.67 1.48 -15.47
N LEU A 73 -6.73 2.07 -14.72
CA LEU A 73 -5.64 2.85 -15.29
C LEU A 73 -4.58 1.99 -16.00
N ALA A 74 -4.22 0.84 -15.41
CA ALA A 74 -3.23 -0.05 -16.01
C ALA A 74 -3.72 -0.66 -17.34
N GLU A 75 -5.01 -0.99 -17.44
CA GLU A 75 -5.62 -1.59 -18.63
C GLU A 75 -6.02 -0.55 -19.68
N ASN A 76 -6.18 0.72 -19.28
CA ASN A 76 -6.65 1.80 -20.15
C ASN A 76 -5.78 3.06 -20.01
N PRO A 77 -4.47 3.00 -20.33
CA PRO A 77 -3.60 4.16 -20.28
C PRO A 77 -4.04 5.22 -21.31
N GLY A 78 -3.81 6.50 -20.99
CA GLY A 78 -4.15 7.62 -21.86
C GLY A 78 -5.65 7.95 -21.92
N ARG A 79 -6.46 7.43 -20.99
CA ARG A 79 -7.90 7.73 -20.92
C ARG A 79 -8.21 8.80 -19.89
N ASP A 80 -9.31 9.52 -20.10
CA ASP A 80 -9.79 10.55 -19.19
C ASP A 80 -10.49 9.96 -17.95
N SER A 81 -10.69 10.82 -16.94
CA SER A 81 -11.34 10.40 -15.68
C SER A 81 -12.80 9.97 -15.86
N VAL A 82 -13.52 10.40 -16.90
CA VAL A 82 -14.91 9.99 -17.15
C VAL A 82 -14.94 8.56 -17.68
N PHE A 83 -14.08 8.25 -18.63
CA PHE A 83 -13.90 6.91 -19.17
C PHE A 83 -13.47 5.93 -18.07
N LEU A 84 -12.44 6.29 -17.30
CA LEU A 84 -11.94 5.45 -16.21
C LEU A 84 -13.00 5.24 -15.12
N SER A 85 -13.83 6.25 -14.83
CA SER A 85 -14.99 6.08 -13.95
C SER A 85 -16.00 5.08 -14.49
N ARG A 86 -16.33 5.13 -15.78
CA ARG A 86 -17.27 4.18 -16.41
C ARG A 86 -16.76 2.75 -16.35
N VAL A 87 -15.46 2.53 -16.60
CA VAL A 87 -14.82 1.21 -16.46
C VAL A 87 -14.97 0.67 -15.03
N CYS A 88 -14.90 1.54 -14.02
CA CYS A 88 -15.14 1.17 -12.62
C CYS A 88 -16.63 0.99 -12.24
N GLY A 89 -17.57 1.28 -13.15
CA GLY A 89 -19.01 1.25 -12.90
C GLY A 89 -19.55 2.50 -12.21
N TRP A 90 -18.85 3.63 -12.30
CA TRP A 90 -19.23 4.92 -11.70
C TRP A 90 -19.70 5.94 -12.74
N HIS A 91 -20.50 6.89 -12.27
CA HIS A 91 -20.99 8.01 -13.06
C HIS A 91 -20.16 9.28 -12.78
N GLY A 92 -19.97 10.11 -13.81
CA GLY A 92 -19.19 11.34 -13.72
C GLY A 92 -17.68 11.12 -13.69
N ALA A 93 -16.92 12.21 -13.58
CA ALA A 93 -15.46 12.19 -13.46
C ALA A 93 -15.04 12.01 -12.00
N ILE A 94 -15.30 10.85 -11.38
CA ILE A 94 -14.99 10.62 -9.95
C ILE A 94 -13.74 9.75 -9.74
N TRP A 95 -13.23 9.13 -10.79
CA TRP A 95 -12.10 8.20 -10.71
C TRP A 95 -10.84 8.85 -10.13
N HIS A 96 -10.50 10.08 -10.56
CA HIS A 96 -9.32 10.79 -10.07
C HIS A 96 -9.42 11.11 -8.56
N THR A 97 -10.62 11.32 -8.03
CA THR A 97 -10.86 11.50 -6.59
C THR A 97 -10.54 10.22 -5.82
N HIS A 98 -10.94 9.06 -6.35
CA HIS A 98 -10.58 7.78 -5.76
C HIS A 98 -9.07 7.53 -5.83
N LEU A 99 -8.41 7.89 -6.93
CA LEU A 99 -6.96 7.80 -7.03
C LEU A 99 -6.25 8.72 -6.02
N ALA A 100 -6.69 9.97 -5.89
CA ALA A 100 -6.17 10.91 -4.90
C ALA A 100 -6.34 10.37 -3.47
N ALA A 101 -7.48 9.74 -3.15
CA ALA A 101 -7.70 9.11 -1.86
C ALA A 101 -6.74 7.93 -1.60
N ILE A 102 -6.45 7.10 -2.62
CA ILE A 102 -5.47 6.01 -2.53
C ILE A 102 -4.09 6.55 -2.16
N CYS A 103 -3.67 7.63 -2.83
CA CYS A 103 -2.38 8.29 -2.59
C CYS A 103 -2.34 8.94 -1.21
N HIS A 104 -3.41 9.65 -0.82
CA HIS A 104 -3.49 10.34 0.46
C HIS A 104 -3.40 9.37 1.66
N ARG A 105 -4.09 8.22 1.59
CA ARG A 105 -3.98 7.17 2.62
C ARG A 105 -2.56 6.61 2.78
N ARG A 106 -1.73 6.77 1.75
CA ARG A 106 -0.36 6.26 1.65
C ARG A 106 0.68 7.39 1.63
N MET A 107 0.27 8.61 2.00
CA MET A 107 1.07 9.81 1.81
C MET A 107 2.43 9.72 2.50
N LYS A 108 2.49 9.19 3.72
CA LYS A 108 3.74 9.02 4.49
C LYS A 108 4.81 8.14 3.83
N TRP A 109 4.44 7.33 2.83
CA TRP A 109 5.37 6.53 2.05
C TRP A 109 5.59 7.13 0.66
N LEU A 110 4.51 7.56 0.00
CA LEU A 110 4.52 8.04 -1.39
C LEU A 110 5.19 9.42 -1.53
N PHE A 111 5.06 10.27 -0.52
CA PHE A 111 5.65 11.60 -0.47
C PHE A 111 6.55 11.65 0.75
N ALA A 112 7.85 11.52 0.52
CA ALA A 112 8.82 11.84 1.57
C ALA A 112 8.73 13.34 1.86
N ASP A 113 8.99 13.72 3.12
CA ASP A 113 8.83 15.08 3.65
C ASP A 113 9.25 16.14 2.62
N GLY A 114 8.25 16.84 2.06
CA GLY A 114 8.48 17.99 1.19
C GLY A 114 8.47 17.75 -0.33
N ALA A 115 8.10 16.57 -0.84
CA ALA A 115 7.93 16.37 -2.29
C ALA A 115 6.66 17.07 -2.85
N ALA A 116 6.55 18.38 -2.66
CA ALA A 116 5.66 19.29 -3.38
C ALA A 116 6.44 19.88 -4.57
N GLY A 117 6.78 19.02 -5.54
CA GLY A 117 7.58 19.39 -6.72
C GLY A 117 6.79 19.54 -8.01
N GLY A 118 5.47 19.48 -7.97
CA GLY A 118 4.59 19.59 -9.14
C GLY A 118 3.30 20.32 -8.80
N GLY A 119 2.53 20.70 -9.83
CA GLY A 119 1.28 21.43 -9.65
C GLY A 119 0.28 20.68 -8.74
N ALA A 120 -0.79 21.34 -8.31
CA ALA A 120 -1.76 20.75 -7.36
C ALA A 120 -2.28 19.35 -7.75
N HIS A 121 -2.32 19.05 -9.06
CA HIS A 121 -2.68 17.74 -9.61
C HIS A 121 -1.58 16.69 -9.45
N ASP A 122 -0.32 17.06 -9.72
CA ASP A 122 0.84 16.19 -9.48
C ASP A 122 1.01 15.86 -7.99
N PHE A 123 0.59 16.76 -7.11
CA PHE A 123 0.64 16.52 -5.68
C PHE A 123 -0.37 15.47 -5.20
N LEU A 124 -1.53 15.34 -5.86
CA LEU A 124 -2.59 14.43 -5.40
C LEU A 124 -2.40 12.99 -5.88
N TYR A 125 -1.84 12.79 -7.08
CA TYR A 125 -1.66 11.44 -7.65
C TYR A 125 -0.39 11.24 -8.46
N GLY A 126 0.52 12.23 -8.52
CA GLY A 126 1.75 12.20 -9.32
C GLY A 126 2.75 11.11 -8.92
N SER A 127 2.61 10.49 -7.75
CA SER A 127 3.39 9.29 -7.39
C SER A 127 2.97 8.04 -8.16
N LEU A 128 1.71 7.98 -8.65
CA LEU A 128 1.15 6.79 -9.31
C LEU A 128 0.77 7.02 -10.77
N ALA A 129 0.32 8.22 -11.12
CA ALA A 129 -0.17 8.54 -12.45
C ALA A 129 0.39 9.87 -12.95
N HIS A 130 0.69 9.93 -14.24
CA HIS A 130 0.92 11.15 -14.97
C HIS A 130 -0.41 11.66 -15.54
N TYR A 131 -0.66 12.97 -15.41
CA TYR A 131 -1.82 13.63 -16.00
C TYR A 131 -1.36 14.53 -17.13
N ASP A 132 -1.88 14.27 -18.33
CA ASP A 132 -1.71 15.14 -19.49
C ASP A 132 -2.88 16.14 -19.56
N PRO A 133 -2.63 17.43 -19.35
CA PRO A 133 -3.67 18.45 -19.42
C PRO A 133 -4.20 18.70 -20.84
N ALA A 134 -3.45 18.35 -21.90
CA ALA A 134 -3.88 18.56 -23.28
C ALA A 134 -5.00 17.59 -23.68
N GLY A 135 -4.90 16.33 -23.27
CA GLY A 135 -5.91 15.30 -23.50
C GLY A 135 -6.83 15.01 -22.32
N ALA A 136 -6.64 15.68 -21.17
CA ALA A 136 -7.21 15.31 -19.87
C ALA A 136 -6.99 13.81 -19.54
N ALA A 137 -5.84 13.28 -19.96
CA ALA A 137 -5.56 11.86 -20.02
C ALA A 137 -4.68 11.43 -18.84
N PHE A 138 -4.94 10.24 -18.32
CA PHE A 138 -4.17 9.64 -17.23
C PHE A 138 -3.39 8.43 -17.72
N THR A 139 -2.11 8.38 -17.35
CA THR A 139 -1.24 7.24 -17.64
C THR A 139 -0.55 6.79 -16.37
N MET A 140 -0.41 5.48 -16.15
CA MET A 140 0.32 4.97 -15.00
C MET A 140 1.81 5.31 -15.15
N ARG A 141 2.46 5.71 -14.06
CA ARG A 141 3.92 5.87 -14.06
C ARG A 141 4.60 4.50 -14.14
N GLU A 142 5.69 4.40 -14.88
CA GLU A 142 6.45 3.15 -15.03
C GLU A 142 6.90 2.59 -13.68
N GLU A 143 7.29 3.45 -12.74
CA GLU A 143 7.71 3.05 -11.40
C GLU A 143 6.55 2.49 -10.56
N ALA A 144 5.36 3.06 -10.74
CA ALA A 144 4.15 2.60 -10.08
C ALA A 144 3.69 1.26 -10.66
N GLU A 145 3.74 1.13 -11.98
CA GLU A 145 3.41 -0.10 -12.70
C GLU A 145 4.35 -1.25 -12.28
N ALA A 146 5.66 -1.02 -12.27
CA ALA A 146 6.65 -2.00 -11.82
C ALA A 146 6.42 -2.42 -10.36
N ALA A 147 6.15 -1.46 -9.46
CA ALA A 147 5.88 -1.76 -8.06
C ALA A 147 4.60 -2.57 -7.88
N LEU A 148 3.49 -2.18 -8.53
CA LEU A 148 2.20 -2.85 -8.42
C LEU A 148 2.21 -4.24 -9.05
N ARG A 149 2.93 -4.44 -10.17
CA ARG A 149 3.15 -5.77 -10.75
C ARG A 149 3.94 -6.67 -9.83
N SER A 150 5.00 -6.15 -9.20
CA SER A 150 5.81 -6.94 -8.26
C SER A 150 5.00 -7.46 -7.06
N LEU A 151 3.89 -6.80 -6.73
CA LEU A 151 2.96 -7.18 -5.66
C LEU A 151 1.76 -8.02 -6.16
N GLY A 152 1.64 -8.27 -7.47
CA GLY A 152 0.50 -8.99 -8.05
C GLY A 152 -0.82 -8.23 -8.01
N ILE A 153 -0.78 -6.90 -7.87
CA ILE A 153 -1.97 -6.04 -7.77
C ILE A 153 -2.63 -5.84 -9.14
N ILE A 154 -1.79 -5.61 -10.15
CA ILE A 154 -2.16 -5.52 -11.57
C ILE A 154 -1.57 -6.72 -12.33
N ALA A 155 -2.23 -7.13 -13.41
CA ALA A 155 -1.84 -8.32 -14.15
C ALA A 155 -0.43 -8.20 -14.76
N PRO A 156 0.32 -9.33 -14.85
CA PRO A 156 1.48 -9.39 -15.74
C PRO A 156 0.98 -9.24 -17.19
N HIS A 157 1.70 -8.43 -17.97
CA HIS A 157 1.43 -8.26 -19.40
C HIS A 157 1.63 -9.57 -20.17
#